data_AF-A0A9Q0S8G4-F1
#
_entry.id   AF-A0A9Q0S8G4-F1
#
_cell.length_a   1.000
_cell.length_b   1.000
_cell.length_c   1.000
_cell.angle_alpha   90.00
_cell.angle_beta   90.00
_cell.angle_gamma   90.00
#
_symmetry.space_group_name_H-M   'P 1'
#
loop_
_entity.id
_entity.type
_entity.pdbx_description
1 polymer ?
#
loop_
_entity_poly.entity_id
_entity_poly.type
_entity_poly.pdbx_seq_one_letter_code
_entity_poly.pdbx_strand_id
1 'polypeptide(L)' 'MAPKNVDDGFIKATSNNVPIVTIQMLAEYFSSTSMYVNNESSGLKTQKSLQGKYGDEAVGRVQIKKSETVCTVVAD' A
#
# COMPACT_ATOMS: atom_id res chain seq x y z
N MET A 1 16.41 11.52 7.37
CA MET A 1 14.94 11.43 7.37
C MET A 1 14.55 11.12 8.80
N ALA A 2 13.80 12.01 9.47
CA ALA A 2 13.39 11.78 10.86
C ALA A 2 12.45 10.57 10.91
N PRO A 3 12.52 9.71 11.95
CA PRO A 3 11.57 8.60 12.09
C PRO A 3 10.17 9.20 12.22
N LYS A 4 9.27 8.81 11.32
CA LYS A 4 7.88 9.24 11.37
C LYS A 4 7.29 8.51 12.57
N ASN A 5 7.06 9.22 13.67
CA ASN A 5 6.52 8.62 14.90
C ASN A 5 5.19 7.93 14.58
N VAL A 6 5.23 6.62 14.41
CA VAL A 6 4.05 5.80 14.26
C VAL A 6 3.72 5.26 15.62
N ASP A 7 2.77 5.91 16.28
CA ASP A 7 1.84 5.20 17.17
C ASP A 7 0.60 6.04 17.45
N ASP A 8 -0.53 5.53 16.94
CA ASP A 8 -1.88 5.70 17.47
C ASP A 8 -2.70 4.51 16.92
N GLY A 9 -2.46 3.31 17.46
CA GLY A 9 -3.19 2.09 17.08
C GLY A 9 -2.82 1.50 15.70
N PHE A 10 -1.66 1.89 15.16
CA PHE A 10 -1.11 1.33 13.93
C PHE A 10 -0.26 0.09 14.25
N ILE A 11 -0.52 -1.03 13.59
CA ILE A 11 0.22 -2.28 13.74
C ILE A 11 1.02 -2.58 12.47
N LYS A 12 2.16 -3.26 12.62
CA LYS A 12 2.96 -3.72 11.49
C LYS A 12 2.09 -4.57 10.54
N ALA A 13 2.15 -4.27 9.24
CA ALA A 13 1.46 -5.05 8.23
C ALA A 13 2.09 -6.45 8.11
N THR A 14 1.24 -7.46 8.07
CA THR A 14 1.56 -8.86 7.84
C THR A 14 0.53 -9.41 6.85
N SER A 15 0.85 -10.51 6.16
CA SER A 15 -0.08 -11.14 5.21
C SER A 15 -1.43 -11.54 5.84
N ASN A 16 -1.48 -11.70 7.16
CA ASN A 16 -2.67 -12.11 7.90
C ASN A 16 -3.54 -10.95 8.36
N ASN A 17 -2.99 -9.72 8.40
CA ASN A 17 -3.71 -8.57 8.94
C ASN A 17 -4.05 -7.51 7.89
N VAL A 18 -3.67 -7.69 6.62
CA VAL A 18 -4.10 -6.84 5.50
C VAL A 18 -5.49 -7.26 4.98
N PRO A 19 -6.32 -6.33 4.48
CA PRO A 19 -7.60 -6.67 3.86
C PRO A 19 -7.37 -7.51 2.59
N ILE A 20 -8.18 -8.54 2.42
CA ILE A 20 -8.20 -9.33 1.19
C ILE A 20 -9.03 -8.57 0.17
N VAL A 21 -8.42 -8.23 -0.96
CA VAL A 21 -9.09 -7.55 -2.07
C VAL A 21 -9.35 -8.55 -3.17
N THR A 22 -10.58 -8.60 -3.67
CA THR A 22 -10.95 -9.45 -4.81
C THR A 22 -10.87 -8.68 -6.12
N ILE A 23 -10.79 -9.41 -7.25
CA ILE A 23 -10.80 -8.80 -8.58
C ILE A 23 -12.09 -7.99 -8.83
N GLN A 24 -13.21 -8.41 -8.24
CA GLN A 24 -14.48 -7.70 -8.36
C GLN A 24 -14.45 -6.35 -7.63
N MET A 25 -13.91 -6.30 -6.40
CA MET A 25 -13.73 -5.04 -5.67
C MET A 25 -12.86 -4.05 -6.46
N LEU A 26 -11.82 -4.54 -7.14
CA LEU A 26 -10.98 -3.72 -8.02
C LEU A 26 -11.77 -3.21 -9.22
N ALA A 27 -12.56 -4.06 -9.87
CA ALA A 27 -13.37 -3.68 -11.03
C ALA A 27 -14.42 -2.61 -10.68
N GLU A 28 -15.08 -2.75 -9.52
CA GLU A 28 -16.03 -1.77 -9.00
C GLU A 28 -15.34 -0.43 -8.71
N TYR A 29 -14.18 -0.46 -8.05
CA TYR A 29 -13.40 0.73 -7.74
C TYR A 29 -12.89 1.47 -9.00
N PHE A 30 -12.41 0.72 -10.01
CA PHE A 30 -11.98 1.31 -11.28
C PHE A 30 -13.14 1.91 -12.06
N SER A 31 -14.33 1.32 -11.95
CA SER A 31 -15.53 1.85 -12.59
C SER A 31 -16.04 3.13 -11.91
N SER A 32 -15.81 3.29 -10.59
CA SER A 32 -16.28 4.44 -9.82
C SER A 32 -15.30 5.63 -9.81
N THR A 33 -14.04 5.44 -10.21
CA THR A 33 -12.98 6.46 -10.08
C THR A 33 -12.47 6.92 -11.44
N SER A 34 -12.78 8.16 -11.83
CA SER A 34 -12.32 8.75 -13.10
C SER A 34 -10.83 9.14 -13.13
N MET A 35 -10.12 9.04 -11.99
CA MET A 35 -8.74 9.49 -11.83
C MET A 35 -7.72 8.35 -11.65
N TYR A 36 -8.04 7.13 -12.05
CA TYR A 36 -7.07 6.03 -11.92
C TYR A 36 -5.96 6.13 -12.98
N VAL A 37 -4.86 6.80 -12.63
CA VAL A 37 -3.59 6.65 -13.34
C VAL A 37 -2.98 5.35 -12.87
N ASN A 38 -3.01 4.33 -13.72
CA ASN A 38 -2.35 3.06 -13.46
C ASN A 38 -0.83 3.25 -13.47
N ASN A 39 -0.24 3.23 -12.28
CA ASN A 39 1.21 3.31 -12.07
C ASN A 39 2.00 2.27 -12.89
N GLU A 40 1.34 1.18 -13.30
CA GLU A 40 1.85 0.15 -14.21
C GLU A 40 2.00 0.65 -15.65
N SER A 41 1.01 1.33 -16.21
CA SER A 41 1.12 1.85 -17.58
C SER A 41 2.03 3.05 -17.69
N SER A 42 2.22 3.78 -16.59
CA SER A 42 3.19 4.87 -16.52
C SER A 42 4.65 4.37 -16.42
N GLY A 43 4.90 3.06 -16.36
CA GLY A 43 6.26 2.50 -16.24
C GLY A 43 6.96 2.75 -14.90
N LEU A 44 6.26 3.35 -13.93
CA LEU A 44 6.81 3.74 -12.63
C LEU A 44 7.17 2.51 -11.78
N LYS A 45 6.45 1.39 -11.93
CA LYS A 45 6.82 0.12 -11.29
C LYS A 45 8.18 -0.37 -11.78
N THR A 46 8.43 -0.34 -13.09
CA THR A 46 9.72 -0.74 -13.68
C THR A 46 10.85 0.15 -13.16
N GLN A 47 10.65 1.47 -13.15
CA GLN A 47 11.67 2.41 -12.63
C GLN A 47 11.97 2.21 -11.15
N LYS A 48 10.97 1.90 -10.32
CA LYS A 48 11.17 1.62 -8.89
C LYS A 48 11.88 0.29 -8.65
N SER A 49 11.52 -0.77 -9.36
CA SER A 49 12.16 -2.09 -9.23
C SER A 49 13.62 -2.12 -9.69
N LEU A 50 14.02 -1.21 -10.59
CA LEU A 50 15.41 -1.06 -11.03
C LEU A 50 16.32 -0.45 -9.95
N GLN A 51 15.76 0.17 -8.92
CA GLN A 51 16.56 0.65 -7.79
C GLN A 51 17.01 -0.56 -6.98
N GLY A 52 18.32 -0.85 -6.98
CA GLY A 52 18.90 -2.08 -6.39
C GLY A 52 18.67 -2.27 -4.89
N LYS A 53 18.05 -1.31 -4.19
CA LYS A 53 17.65 -1.39 -2.79
C LYS A 53 16.15 -1.64 -2.58
N TYR A 54 15.34 -1.67 -3.64
CA TYR A 54 13.88 -1.80 -3.54
C TYR A 54 13.46 -3.05 -2.76
N GLY A 55 14.16 -4.17 -2.98
CA GLY A 55 13.89 -5.42 -2.27
C GLY A 55 14.11 -5.33 -0.76
N ASP A 56 15.23 -4.75 -0.34
CA ASP A 56 15.61 -4.64 1.08
C ASP A 56 14.84 -3.53 1.81
N GLU A 57 14.49 -2.45 1.11
CA GLU A 57 13.73 -1.33 1.67
C GLU A 57 12.21 -1.59 1.72
N ALA A 58 11.67 -2.49 0.89
CA ALA A 58 10.23 -2.75 0.86
C ALA A 58 9.74 -3.69 1.99
N VAL A 59 10.61 -4.55 2.53
CA VAL A 59 10.22 -5.54 3.53
C VAL A 59 10.08 -4.89 4.91
N GLY A 60 8.84 -4.64 5.33
CA GLY A 60 8.53 -4.28 6.73
C GLY A 60 8.25 -2.80 7.01
N ARG A 61 8.21 -1.94 5.98
CA ARG A 61 7.91 -0.50 6.13
C ARG A 61 6.43 -0.13 6.19
N VAL A 62 5.53 -1.09 6.23
CA VAL A 62 4.09 -0.80 6.15
C VAL A 62 3.44 -1.03 7.50
N GLN A 63 2.71 -0.03 7.98
CA GLN A 63 1.84 -0.15 9.16
C GLN A 63 0.39 0.10 8.75
N ILE A 64 -0.52 -0.55 9.46
CA ILE A 64 -1.95 -0.48 9.20
C ILE A 64 -2.74 -0.15 10.46
N LYS A 65 -3.82 0.61 10.31
CA LYS A 65 -4.83 0.81 11.34
C LYS A 65 -6.17 0.39 10.76
N LYS A 66 -6.81 -0.59 11.41
CA LYS A 66 -8.14 -1.08 11.02
C LYS A 66 -9.22 -0.36 11.82
N SER A 67 -10.19 0.21 11.12
CA SER A 67 -11.49 0.62 11.63
C SER A 67 -12.56 -0.31 11.03
N GLU A 68 -13.80 -0.27 11.52
CA GLU A 68 -14.85 -1.22 11.12
C GLU A 68 -15.02 -1.38 9.60
N THR A 69 -14.95 -0.28 8.85
CA THR A 69 -15.17 -0.26 7.39
C THR A 69 -13.96 0.20 6.59
N VAL A 70 -12.88 0.66 7.24
CA VAL A 70 -11.74 1.32 6.59
C VAL A 70 -10.43 0.78 7.14
N CYS A 71 -9.47 0.52 6.25
CA CYS A 71 -8.10 0.18 6.61
C CYS A 71 -7.16 1.30 6.12
N THR A 72 -6.49 1.98 7.04
CA THR A 72 -5.49 3.00 6.71
C THR A 72 -4.12 2.34 6.63
N VAL A 73 -3.38 2.62 5.55
CA VAL A 73 -2.04 2.07 5.31
C VAL A 73 -1.05 3.22 5.24
N VAL A 74 0.04 3.15 6.02
CA VAL A 74 1.12 4.14 6.02
C VAL A 74 2.47 3.46 5.78
N ALA A 75 3.36 4.18 5.10
CA ALA A 75 4.76 3.81 5.01
C ALA A 75 5.54 4.50 6.14
N ASP A 76 6.36 3.73 6.85
CA ASP A 76 7.36 4.16 7.83
C ASP A 76 8.63 4.68 7.12
#